data_AF-A0AAJ8MGS9-F1
#
_entry.id   AF-A0AAJ8MGS9-F1
#
_cell.length_a   1.000
_cell.length_b   1.000
_cell.length_c   1.000
_cell.angle_alpha   90.00
_cell.angle_beta   90.00
_cell.angle_gamma   90.00
#
_symmetry.space_group_name_H-M   'P 1'
#
loop_
_entity.id
_entity.type
_entity.pdbx_description
1 polymer ?
#
loop_
_entity_poly.entity_id
_entity_poly.type
_entity_poly.pdbx_seq_one_letter_code
_entity_poly.pdbx_strand_id
1 'polypeptide(L)'
;MISNIGYYLAEDRILCFEIVAKKKANWVLKFVKSAVGETDCPDTIPEFIAQRRRWLNGSFFAAVYSLIHVAQIWRSDHSLLRKLALMLEFAYNALNLLFSWFSLANFYIFFVILTRA
;
A
#
# COMPACT_ATOMS: atom_id res chain seq x y z
N MET A 1 -1.19 -23.96 3.29
CA MET A 1 -2.52 -23.37 2.97
C MET A 1 -2.81 -22.13 3.82
N ILE A 2 -1.82 -21.24 4.04
CA ILE A 2 -2.00 -19.97 4.79
C ILE A 2 -1.44 -18.76 3.98
N SER A 3 -0.81 -18.97 2.81
CA SER A 3 -0.23 -17.89 2.00
C SER A 3 -1.21 -17.19 1.06
N ASN A 4 -2.38 -17.76 0.78
CA ASN A 4 -3.24 -17.26 -0.30
C ASN A 4 -4.18 -16.11 0.14
N ILE A 5 -4.61 -16.08 1.40
CA ILE A 5 -5.66 -15.13 1.85
C ILE A 5 -5.18 -13.67 1.80
N GLY A 6 -3.91 -13.41 2.14
CA GLY A 6 -3.34 -12.06 2.09
C GLY A 6 -3.08 -11.56 0.67
N TYR A 7 -2.74 -12.47 -0.25
CA TYR A 7 -2.45 -12.14 -1.65
C TYR A 7 -3.72 -11.74 -2.41
N TYR A 8 -4.81 -12.52 -2.26
CA TYR A 8 -6.11 -12.17 -2.84
C TYR A 8 -6.68 -10.85 -2.30
N LEU A 9 -6.36 -10.48 -1.06
CA LEU A 9 -6.84 -9.24 -0.45
C LEU A 9 -6.14 -7.98 -1.00
N ALA A 10 -4.99 -8.15 -1.64
CA ALA A 10 -4.14 -7.07 -2.14
C ALA A 10 -3.97 -7.11 -3.66
N GLU A 11 -4.68 -8.01 -4.35
CA GLU A 11 -4.49 -8.33 -5.77
C GLU A 11 -4.51 -7.09 -6.67
N ASP A 12 -5.54 -6.23 -6.56
CA ASP A 12 -5.65 -5.03 -7.40
C ASP A 12 -4.45 -4.09 -7.24
N ARG A 13 -3.96 -3.94 -6.01
CA ARG A 13 -2.84 -3.04 -5.69
C ARG A 13 -1.51 -3.62 -6.14
N ILE A 14 -1.32 -4.93 -5.96
CA ILE A 14 -0.15 -5.66 -6.46
C ILE A 14 -0.13 -5.61 -8.00
N LEU A 15 -1.28 -5.80 -8.64
CA LEU A 15 -1.44 -5.71 -10.09
C LEU A 15 -1.02 -4.33 -10.61
N CYS A 16 -1.46 -3.24 -9.96
CA CYS A 16 -1.02 -1.89 -10.33
C CYS A 16 0.51 -1.74 -10.29
N PHE A 17 1.17 -2.28 -9.27
CA PHE A 17 2.63 -2.28 -9.18
C PHE A 17 3.27 -3.10 -10.31
N GLU A 18 2.81 -4.33 -10.54
CA GLU A 18 3.33 -5.23 -11.57
C GLU A 18 3.17 -4.66 -12.99
N ILE A 19 2.09 -3.91 -13.25
CA ILE A 19 1.88 -3.19 -14.51
C ILE A 19 2.96 -2.12 -14.70
N VAL A 20 3.24 -1.32 -13.68
CA VAL A 20 4.26 -0.26 -13.75
C VAL A 20 5.67 -0.83 -13.83
N ALA A 21 5.93 -1.94 -13.14
CA ALA A 21 7.23 -2.62 -13.08
C ALA A 21 7.48 -3.59 -14.25
N LYS A 22 6.53 -3.70 -15.19
CA LYS A 22 6.61 -4.63 -16.31
C LYS A 22 7.93 -4.48 -17.08
N LYS A 23 8.63 -5.60 -17.24
CA LYS A 23 9.91 -5.67 -17.96
C LYS A 23 9.74 -5.21 -19.41
N LYS A 24 10.68 -4.39 -19.89
CA LYS A 24 10.69 -3.84 -21.26
C LYS A 24 9.41 -3.09 -21.66
N ALA A 25 8.76 -2.47 -20.68
CA ALA A 25 7.58 -1.65 -20.89
C ALA A 25 7.68 -0.37 -20.05
N ASN A 26 7.00 0.68 -20.50
CA ASN A 26 6.96 1.99 -19.86
C ASN A 26 5.51 2.39 -19.52
N TRP A 27 4.71 1.45 -19.04
CA TRP A 27 3.29 1.66 -18.74
C TRP A 27 3.07 2.64 -17.59
N VAL A 28 2.16 3.59 -17.80
CA VAL A 28 1.87 4.67 -16.85
C VAL A 28 0.41 4.56 -16.42
N LEU A 29 0.20 4.43 -15.12
CA LEU A 29 -1.13 4.54 -14.52
C LEU A 29 -1.55 6.01 -14.46
N LYS A 30 -2.79 6.30 -14.84
CA LYS A 30 -3.38 7.64 -14.80
C LYS A 30 -4.76 7.58 -14.15
N PHE A 31 -5.05 8.56 -13.31
CA PHE A 31 -6.38 8.75 -12.75
C PHE A 31 -7.28 9.44 -13.78
N VAL A 32 -8.48 8.91 -13.99
CA VAL A 32 -9.49 9.44 -14.92
C VAL A 32 -10.73 9.84 -14.13
N LYS A 33 -10.94 11.14 -13.93
CA LYS A 33 -12.04 11.66 -13.08
C LYS A 33 -13.44 11.26 -13.57
N SER A 34 -13.62 11.08 -14.88
CA SER A 34 -14.90 10.68 -15.47
C SER A 34 -15.22 9.20 -15.30
N ALA A 35 -14.26 8.37 -14.88
CA ALA A 35 -14.51 6.96 -14.57
C ALA A 35 -15.08 6.85 -13.15
N VAL A 36 -16.42 6.92 -13.05
CA VAL A 36 -17.15 6.80 -11.78
C VAL A 36 -17.62 5.35 -11.62
N GLY A 37 -17.37 4.76 -10.44
CA GLY A 37 -17.94 3.49 -10.03
C GLY A 37 -18.81 3.68 -8.80
N GLU A 38 -19.99 3.07 -8.80
CA GLU A 38 -20.84 2.99 -7.61
C GLU A 38 -20.44 1.78 -6.78
N THR A 39 -20.40 1.95 -5.46
CA THR A 39 -20.07 0.89 -4.50
C THR A 39 -21.07 0.91 -3.36
N ASP A 40 -21.46 -0.27 -2.88
CA ASP A 40 -22.34 -0.39 -1.73
C ASP A 40 -21.67 0.15 -0.46
N CYS A 41 -22.42 0.96 0.30
CA CYS A 41 -21.98 1.48 1.59
C CYS A 41 -22.28 0.43 2.68
N PRO A 42 -21.40 0.24 3.68
CA PRO A 42 -21.72 -0.63 4.81
C PRO A 42 -22.88 -0.06 5.64
N ASP A 43 -23.88 -0.88 5.94
CA ASP A 43 -25.09 -0.45 6.65
C ASP A 43 -24.96 -0.54 8.18
N THR A 44 -23.98 -1.32 8.66
CA THR A 44 -23.80 -1.59 10.09
C THR A 44 -22.37 -1.32 10.56
N ILE A 45 -22.22 -0.95 11.84
CA ILE A 45 -20.91 -0.70 12.46
C ILE A 45 -19.98 -1.93 12.38
N PRO A 46 -20.43 -3.18 12.65
CA PRO A 46 -19.56 -4.35 12.53
C PRO A 46 -19.04 -4.56 11.10
N GLU A 47 -19.89 -4.34 10.10
CA GLU A 47 -19.52 -4.45 8.69
C GLU A 47 -18.50 -3.37 8.30
N PHE A 48 -18.74 -2.12 8.70
CA PHE A 48 -17.80 -1.02 8.49
C PHE A 48 -16.41 -1.34 9.07
N ILE A 49 -16.34 -1.83 10.30
CA ILE A 49 -15.08 -2.23 10.94
C ILE A 49 -14.41 -3.39 10.17
N ALA A 50 -15.19 -4.37 9.73
CA ALA A 50 -14.66 -5.50 8.95
C ALA A 50 -14.06 -5.04 7.61
N GLN A 51 -14.69 -4.09 6.91
CA GLN A 51 -14.17 -3.50 5.68
C GLN A 51 -12.89 -2.71 5.92
N ARG A 52 -12.86 -1.86 6.95
CA ARG A 52 -11.65 -1.11 7.33
C ARG A 52 -10.47 -2.05 7.61
N ARG A 53 -10.70 -3.14 8.34
CA ARG A 53 -9.69 -4.17 8.60
C ARG A 53 -9.19 -4.81 7.30
N ARG A 54 -10.09 -5.16 6.37
CA ARG A 54 -9.71 -5.68 5.05
C ARG A 54 -8.82 -4.70 4.30
N TRP A 55 -9.21 -3.42 4.23
CA TRP A 55 -8.47 -2.41 3.50
C TRP A 55 -7.09 -2.15 4.10
N LEU A 56 -6.99 -2.08 5.43
CA LEU A 56 -5.73 -1.90 6.15
C LEU A 56 -4.78 -3.07 5.90
N ASN A 57 -5.28 -4.30 6.02
CA ASN A 57 -4.47 -5.50 5.75
C ASN A 57 -4.00 -5.53 4.28
N GLY A 58 -4.89 -5.26 3.33
CA GLY A 58 -4.55 -5.23 1.90
C GLY A 58 -3.50 -4.16 1.57
N SER A 59 -3.62 -2.96 2.14
CA SER A 59 -2.63 -1.89 1.93
C SER A 59 -1.27 -2.22 2.56
N PHE A 60 -1.26 -2.84 3.75
CA PHE A 60 -0.03 -3.27 4.40
C PHE A 60 0.72 -4.32 3.57
N PHE A 61 0.01 -5.37 3.10
CA PHE A 61 0.63 -6.41 2.28
C PHE A 61 1.14 -5.87 0.94
N ALA A 62 0.37 -5.00 0.27
CA ALA A 62 0.80 -4.37 -0.98
C ALA A 62 2.05 -3.50 -0.78
N ALA A 63 2.11 -2.72 0.31
CA ALA A 63 3.26 -1.89 0.65
C ALA A 63 4.52 -2.75 0.84
N VAL A 64 4.45 -3.78 1.68
CA VAL A 64 5.56 -4.73 1.90
C VAL A 64 5.98 -5.41 0.60
N TYR A 65 5.02 -5.91 -0.19
CA TYR A 65 5.30 -6.57 -1.45
C TYR A 65 6.06 -5.67 -2.43
N SER A 66 5.58 -4.45 -2.62
CA SER A 66 6.16 -3.49 -3.55
C SER A 66 7.57 -3.05 -3.13
N LEU A 67 7.84 -2.96 -1.83
CA LEU A 67 9.18 -2.68 -1.30
C LEU A 67 10.16 -3.83 -1.55
N ILE A 68 9.73 -5.08 -1.34
CA ILE A 68 10.57 -6.26 -1.62
C ILE A 68 10.89 -6.37 -3.11
N HIS A 69 9.93 -6.04 -3.98
CA HIS A 69 10.07 -6.20 -5.43
C HIS A 69 10.51 -4.93 -6.16
N VAL A 70 10.85 -3.84 -5.44
CA VAL A 70 11.19 -2.53 -6.04
C VAL A 70 12.30 -2.61 -7.10
N ALA A 71 13.22 -3.57 -6.98
CA ALA A 71 14.27 -3.82 -7.96
C ALA A 71 13.75 -4.12 -9.38
N GLN A 72 12.51 -4.59 -9.52
CA GLN A 72 11.87 -4.82 -10.82
C GLN A 72 11.71 -3.52 -11.63
N ILE A 73 11.53 -2.36 -10.98
CA ILE A 73 11.43 -1.05 -11.65
C ILE A 73 12.67 -0.77 -12.51
N TRP A 74 13.86 -1.22 -12.10
CA TRP A 74 15.07 -1.02 -12.88
C TRP A 74 15.07 -1.80 -14.20
N ARG A 75 14.30 -2.90 -14.28
CA ARG A 75 14.14 -3.75 -15.46
C ARG A 75 13.05 -3.26 -16.44
N SER A 76 12.30 -2.22 -16.08
CA SER A 76 11.33 -1.55 -16.96
C SER A 76 12.02 -0.61 -17.96
N ASP A 77 11.30 -0.17 -18.99
CA ASP A 77 11.80 0.81 -19.98
C ASP A 77 11.43 2.27 -19.63
N HIS A 78 11.12 2.53 -18.35
CA HIS A 78 10.92 3.90 -17.86
C HIS A 78 12.20 4.73 -18.00
N SER A 79 12.05 6.04 -18.24
CA SER A 79 13.18 6.97 -18.27
C SER A 79 13.92 6.99 -16.91
N LEU A 80 15.22 7.30 -16.92
CA LEU A 80 16.03 7.33 -15.71
C LEU A 80 15.45 8.27 -14.64
N LEU A 81 15.01 9.47 -15.04
CA LEU A 81 14.38 10.42 -14.13
C LEU A 81 13.12 9.85 -13.48
N ARG A 82 12.28 9.15 -14.25
CA ARG A 82 11.07 8.50 -13.72
C ARG A 82 11.42 7.37 -12.75
N LYS A 83 12.43 6.55 -13.07
CA LYS A 83 12.91 5.50 -12.16
C LYS A 83 13.39 6.10 -10.84
N LEU A 84 14.16 7.18 -10.88
CA LEU A 84 14.64 7.88 -9.67
C LEU A 84 13.49 8.47 -8.85
N ALA A 85 12.50 9.10 -9.50
CA ALA A 85 11.32 9.63 -8.82
C ALA A 85 10.52 8.51 -8.13
N LEU A 86 10.33 7.36 -8.80
CA LEU A 86 9.69 6.19 -8.21
C LEU A 86 10.50 5.64 -7.02
N MET A 87 11.82 5.59 -7.11
CA MET A 87 12.66 5.15 -5.98
C MET A 87 12.52 6.07 -4.77
N LEU A 88 12.42 7.39 -4.97
CA LEU A 88 12.15 8.35 -3.90
C LEU A 88 10.77 8.11 -3.27
N GLU A 89 9.75 7.85 -4.09
CA GLU A 89 8.40 7.51 -3.62
C GLU A 89 8.39 6.20 -2.81
N PHE A 90 9.14 5.17 -3.25
CA PHE A 90 9.29 3.94 -2.48
C PHE A 90 10.00 4.17 -1.15
N ALA A 91 11.04 5.01 -1.12
CA ALA A 91 11.71 5.37 0.13
C ALA A 91 10.77 6.11 1.10
N TYR A 92 9.97 7.05 0.60
CA TYR A 92 8.95 7.74 1.39
C TYR A 92 7.92 6.75 1.95
N ASN A 93 7.42 5.82 1.12
CA ASN A 93 6.49 4.79 1.57
C ASN A 93 7.11 3.81 2.60
N ALA A 94 8.39 3.47 2.46
CA ALA A 94 9.10 2.65 3.44
C ALA A 94 9.19 3.33 4.82
N LEU A 95 9.51 4.64 4.84
CA LEU A 95 9.53 5.43 6.07
C LEU A 95 8.12 5.50 6.69
N ASN A 96 7.08 5.76 5.89
CA ASN A 96 5.71 5.76 6.37
C ASN A 96 5.29 4.41 6.97
N LEU A 97 5.69 3.30 6.35
CA LEU A 97 5.41 1.96 6.86
C LEU A 97 6.10 1.74 8.21
N LEU A 98 7.35 2.18 8.35
CA LEU A 98 8.11 2.10 9.58
C LEU A 98 7.45 2.93 10.70
N PHE A 99 7.10 4.19 10.44
CA PHE A 99 6.39 5.02 11.41
C PHE A 99 5.02 4.44 11.78
N SER A 100 4.28 3.91 10.81
CA SER A 100 2.98 3.28 11.04
C SER A 100 3.11 2.06 11.95
N TRP A 101 4.16 1.24 11.76
CA TRP A 101 4.45 0.07 12.58
C TRP A 101 4.69 0.44 14.05
N PHE A 102 5.47 1.48 14.30
CA PHE A 102 5.76 1.94 15.66
C PHE A 102 4.69 2.86 16.25
N SER A 103 3.75 3.37 15.45
CA SER A 103 2.75 4.34 15.90
C SER A 103 1.92 3.82 17.08
N LEU A 104 1.56 2.54 17.09
CA LEU A 104 0.78 1.94 18.18
C LEU A 104 1.55 1.91 19.50
N ALA A 105 2.85 1.57 19.45
CA ALA A 105 3.72 1.60 20.62
C ALA A 105 3.92 3.03 21.13
N ASN A 106 4.15 3.98 20.22
CA ASN A 106 4.29 5.41 20.56
C ASN A 106 3.00 5.95 21.20
N PHE A 107 1.84 5.58 20.67
CA PHE A 107 0.54 5.96 21.23
C PHE A 107 0.37 5.40 22.65
N TYR A 108 0.67 4.12 22.86
CA TYR A 108 0.62 3.51 24.19
C TYR A 108 1.54 4.21 25.20
N ILE A 109 2.80 4.46 24.82
CA ILE A 109 3.76 5.18 25.68
C ILE A 109 3.24 6.58 26.03
N PHE A 110 2.70 7.31 25.06
CA PHE A 110 2.11 8.63 25.28
C PHE A 110 0.99 8.59 26.32
N PHE A 111 0.07 7.63 26.23
CA PHE A 111 -0.99 7.46 27.23
C PHE A 111 -0.46 7.13 28.61
N VAL A 112 0.55 6.26 28.71
CA VAL A 112 1.17 5.90 30.00
C VAL A 112 1.85 7.11 30.64
N ILE A 113 2.55 7.93 29.85
CA ILE A 113 3.19 9.16 30.37
C ILE A 113 2.12 10.14 30.86
N LEU A 114 1.05 10.37 30.09
CA LEU A 114 0.00 11.33 30.44
C LEU A 114 -0.83 10.89 31.65
N THR A 115 -1.02 9.59 31.86
CA THR A 115 -1.81 9.05 32.98
C THR A 115 -1.01 8.84 34.27
N ARG A 116 0.33 8.83 34.18
CA ARG A 116 1.23 8.69 35.34
C ARG A 116 1.88 10.01 35.79
N ALA A 117 1.74 11.07 34.99
CA ALA A 117 2.04 12.45 35.37
C ALA A 117 0.86 13.04 36.16
#